data_AF-A0A9E3XWA7-F1
#
_entry.id   AF-A0A9E3XWA7-F1
#
_cell.length_a   1.000
_cell.length_b   1.000
_cell.length_c   1.000
_cell.angle_alpha   90.00
_cell.angle_beta   90.00
_cell.angle_gamma   90.00
#
_symmetry.space_group_name_H-M   'P 1'
#
loop_
_entity.id
_entity.type
_entity.pdbx_description
1 polymer ?
#
loop_
_entity_poly.entity_id
_entity_poly.type
_entity_poly.pdbx_seq_one_letter_code
_entity_poly.pdbx_strand_id
1 'polypeptide(L)'
;MKSGDGSRDIVNNSAVPRRSSGKDEAALADWRAEHLAVPGTGHLRVAVITGDDSLSTQLARRVAADPGDARLHVARVNHHVLAEDGDEVFAALVDAFLAFGASGTGLRQRLLEGGRRLIGPQRSGLLDRCVSSGLQPKTPFPHCRGSVLSRGVTGSTDLVRVAGGA
;
A
#
# COMPACT_ATOMS: atom_id res chain seq x y z
N MET A 1 -65.57 6.09 -17.57
CA MET A 1 -64.68 7.16 -18.10
C MET A 1 -64.69 8.32 -17.12
N LYS A 2 -63.49 8.85 -16.83
CA LYS A 2 -63.14 10.07 -16.08
C LYS A 2 -63.15 10.04 -14.54
N SER A 3 -61.91 10.08 -14.06
CA SER A 3 -61.40 10.48 -12.74
C SER A 3 -61.76 11.91 -12.34
N GLY A 4 -61.68 12.20 -11.03
CA GLY A 4 -61.38 13.55 -10.53
C GLY A 4 -61.72 13.76 -9.05
N ASP A 5 -60.80 14.45 -8.36
CA ASP A 5 -60.93 15.12 -7.05
C ASP A 5 -60.76 14.21 -5.79
N GLY A 6 -59.85 14.44 -4.85
CA GLY A 6 -58.94 15.55 -4.59
C GLY A 6 -58.55 15.49 -3.11
N SER A 7 -57.55 14.67 -2.74
CA SER A 7 -57.04 14.64 -1.36
C SER A 7 -55.92 15.67 -1.21
N ARG A 8 -56.24 16.76 -0.54
CA ARG A 8 -55.31 17.80 -0.11
C ARG A 8 -54.58 17.37 1.17
N ASP A 9 -53.41 17.99 1.34
CA ASP A 9 -52.72 18.26 2.61
C ASP A 9 -51.84 17.17 3.23
N ILE A 10 -50.60 17.06 2.72
CA ILE A 10 -49.44 17.01 3.62
C ILE A 10 -48.42 18.04 3.13
N VAL A 11 -48.44 19.19 3.80
CA VAL A 11 -47.46 20.27 3.71
C VAL A 11 -46.20 19.83 4.45
N ASN A 12 -45.12 19.68 3.69
CA ASN A 12 -43.80 20.28 3.93
C ASN A 12 -43.18 20.16 5.34
N ASN A 13 -42.16 19.31 5.47
CA ASN A 13 -40.99 19.68 6.28
C ASN A 13 -39.69 19.40 5.51
N SER A 14 -39.27 20.47 4.86
CA SER A 14 -37.93 20.91 4.50
C SER A 14 -36.72 20.19 5.12
N ALA A 15 -35.71 20.06 4.26
CA ALA A 15 -34.28 20.25 4.53
C ALA A 15 -33.47 19.04 5.04
N VAL A 16 -33.18 18.11 4.12
CA VAL A 16 -31.77 17.86 3.76
C VAL A 16 -31.68 17.80 2.24
N PRO A 17 -31.07 18.79 1.56
CA PRO A 17 -30.79 18.63 0.15
C PRO A 17 -29.75 17.51 0.01
N ARG A 18 -30.15 16.38 -0.58
CA ARG A 18 -29.23 15.45 -1.25
C ARG A 18 -28.61 16.22 -2.43
N ARG A 19 -27.57 16.99 -2.15
CA ARG A 19 -26.77 17.67 -3.17
C ARG A 19 -25.93 16.64 -3.94
N SER A 20 -26.09 16.67 -5.26
CA SER A 20 -25.11 16.39 -6.32
C SER A 20 -24.43 15.01 -6.39
N SER A 21 -25.21 13.96 -6.65
CA SER A 21 -24.76 12.61 -7.00
C SER A 21 -24.17 12.45 -8.42
N GLY A 22 -23.14 13.22 -8.77
CA GLY A 22 -22.42 12.97 -10.03
C GLY A 22 -21.14 13.76 -10.20
N LYS A 23 -21.16 15.05 -9.85
CA LYS A 23 -19.95 15.90 -9.87
C LYS A 23 -18.99 15.55 -8.74
N ASP A 24 -19.54 15.21 -7.56
CA ASP A 24 -18.75 14.82 -6.39
C ASP A 24 -18.14 13.42 -6.57
N GLU A 25 -18.83 12.51 -7.27
CA GLU A 25 -18.33 11.17 -7.55
C GLU A 25 -17.25 11.16 -8.63
N ALA A 26 -17.41 12.00 -9.66
CA ALA A 26 -16.39 12.25 -10.68
C ALA A 26 -15.16 12.96 -10.09
N ALA A 27 -15.35 13.98 -9.24
CA ALA A 27 -14.24 14.65 -8.55
C ALA A 27 -13.53 13.72 -7.57
N LEU A 28 -14.25 12.82 -6.89
CA LEU A 28 -13.65 11.77 -6.07
C LEU A 28 -12.97 10.68 -6.93
N ALA A 29 -13.46 10.39 -8.13
CA ALA A 29 -12.85 9.45 -9.06
C ALA A 29 -11.57 10.03 -9.70
N ASP A 30 -11.57 11.30 -10.07
CA ASP A 30 -10.43 12.05 -10.57
C ASP A 30 -9.39 12.25 -9.45
N TRP A 31 -9.83 12.59 -8.23
CA TRP A 31 -8.97 12.62 -7.05
C TRP A 31 -8.40 11.23 -6.74
N ARG A 32 -9.18 10.14 -6.88
CA ARG A 32 -8.70 8.75 -6.71
C ARG A 32 -7.75 8.31 -7.83
N ALA A 33 -7.94 8.79 -9.06
CA ALA A 33 -7.05 8.54 -10.19
C ALA A 33 -5.73 9.31 -10.03
N GLU A 34 -5.77 10.47 -9.38
CA GLU A 34 -4.64 11.33 -9.06
C GLU A 34 -3.93 10.93 -7.74
N HIS A 35 -4.62 10.27 -6.80
CA HIS A 35 -4.12 9.98 -5.43
C HIS A 35 -4.04 8.48 -5.07
N LEU A 36 -4.29 7.56 -6.00
CA LEU A 36 -3.75 6.20 -5.89
C LEU A 36 -2.37 6.19 -6.51
N ALA A 37 -1.36 6.39 -5.67
CA ALA A 37 0.01 6.53 -6.15
C ALA A 37 0.52 5.28 -6.91
N VAL A 38 -0.07 4.11 -6.65
CA VAL A 38 0.10 2.92 -7.49
C VAL A 38 -1.17 2.62 -8.30
N PRO A 39 -1.14 2.81 -9.65
CA PRO A 39 -2.29 2.57 -10.51
C PRO A 39 -2.86 1.14 -10.42
N GLY A 40 -4.20 1.01 -10.40
CA GLY A 40 -4.89 -0.27 -10.37
C GLY A 40 -5.04 -0.92 -8.98
N THR A 41 -4.61 -0.25 -7.92
CA THR A 41 -4.71 -0.76 -6.54
C THR A 41 -5.91 -0.24 -5.74
N GLY A 42 -6.75 0.63 -6.33
CA GLY A 42 -7.84 1.33 -5.64
C GLY A 42 -8.99 0.50 -5.08
N HIS A 43 -9.09 -0.76 -5.50
CA HIS A 43 -10.09 -1.70 -4.99
C HIS A 43 -9.64 -2.36 -3.67
N LEU A 44 -8.35 -2.26 -3.32
CA LEU A 44 -7.79 -2.81 -2.09
C LEU A 44 -7.90 -1.76 -0.99
N ARG A 45 -9.09 -1.69 -0.38
CA ARG A 45 -9.37 -0.75 0.71
C ARG A 45 -9.14 -1.42 2.05
N VAL A 46 -8.49 -0.69 2.95
CA VAL A 46 -8.41 -1.02 4.37
C VAL A 46 -9.40 -0.11 5.09
N ALA A 47 -10.22 -0.66 5.99
CA ALA A 47 -11.17 0.14 6.76
C ALA A 47 -10.44 1.26 7.52
N VAL A 48 -11.00 2.47 7.46
CA VAL A 48 -10.49 3.66 8.18
C VAL A 48 -10.45 3.33 9.67
N ILE A 49 -9.32 3.64 10.30
CA ILE A 49 -9.06 3.34 11.70
C ILE A 49 -9.17 4.63 12.50
N THR A 50 -9.89 4.59 13.62
CA THR A 50 -9.90 5.64 14.64
C THR A 50 -8.92 5.23 15.74
N GLY A 51 -7.91 6.07 16.00
CA GLY A 51 -6.90 5.84 17.03
C GLY A 51 -5.89 6.99 17.09
N ASP A 52 -5.20 7.11 18.22
CA ASP A 52 -4.26 8.21 18.50
C ASP A 52 -2.90 8.06 17.79
N ASP A 53 -2.55 6.84 17.38
CA ASP A 53 -1.30 6.55 16.68
C ASP A 53 -1.31 7.09 15.23
N SER A 54 -0.14 7.30 14.63
CA SER A 54 -0.06 7.64 13.20
C SER A 54 -0.58 6.50 12.31
N LEU A 55 -1.11 6.85 11.13
CA LEU A 55 -1.59 5.86 10.16
C LEU A 55 -0.51 4.84 9.76
N SER A 56 0.75 5.28 9.61
CA SER A 56 1.88 4.39 9.31
C SER A 56 2.10 3.34 10.39
N THR A 57 2.08 3.73 11.67
CA THR A 57 2.24 2.82 12.82
C THR A 57 1.07 1.84 12.94
N GLN A 58 -0.15 2.28 12.64
CA GLN A 58 -1.33 1.42 12.62
C GLN A 58 -1.25 0.38 11.49
N LEU A 59 -0.88 0.79 10.28
CA LEU A 59 -0.69 -0.11 9.14
C LEU A 59 0.43 -1.12 9.39
N ALA A 60 1.56 -0.68 9.94
CA ALA A 60 2.68 -1.54 10.29
C ALA A 60 2.27 -2.65 11.29
N ARG A 61 1.53 -2.31 12.34
CA ARG A 61 1.02 -3.30 13.31
C ARG A 61 0.09 -4.32 12.67
N ARG A 62 -0.77 -3.89 11.75
CA ARG A 62 -1.68 -4.82 11.06
C ARG A 62 -0.94 -5.72 10.09
N VAL A 63 0.07 -5.22 9.37
CA VAL A 63 0.95 -6.05 8.53
C VAL A 63 1.69 -7.08 9.39
N ALA A 64 2.15 -6.71 10.58
CA ALA A 64 2.76 -7.65 11.51
C ALA A 64 1.78 -8.74 11.98
N ALA A 65 0.53 -8.37 12.24
CA ALA A 65 -0.51 -9.28 12.71
C ALA A 65 -1.05 -10.20 11.60
N ASP A 66 -1.20 -9.70 10.38
CA ASP A 66 -1.63 -10.46 9.21
C ASP A 66 -0.75 -10.11 7.98
N PRO A 67 0.43 -10.76 7.87
CA PRO A 67 1.32 -10.52 6.74
C PRO A 67 0.74 -10.94 5.38
N GLY A 68 -0.30 -11.79 5.36
CA GLY A 68 -0.89 -12.33 4.15
C GLY A 68 -1.92 -11.41 3.48
N ASP A 69 -2.35 -10.33 4.13
CA ASP A 69 -3.32 -9.42 3.55
C ASP A 69 -2.67 -8.42 2.58
N ALA A 70 -2.85 -8.67 1.28
CA ALA A 70 -2.40 -7.80 0.20
C ALA A 70 -2.91 -6.36 0.31
N ARG A 71 -4.08 -6.14 0.91
CA ARG A 71 -4.66 -4.80 1.07
C ARG A 71 -3.84 -3.96 2.02
N LEU A 72 -3.30 -4.56 3.08
CA LEU A 72 -2.47 -3.85 4.07
C LEU A 72 -1.15 -3.40 3.45
N HIS A 73 -0.49 -4.27 2.69
CA HIS A 73 0.76 -3.93 1.99
C HIS A 73 0.55 -2.82 0.96
N VAL A 74 -0.53 -2.90 0.18
CA VAL A 74 -0.89 -1.86 -0.79
C VAL A 74 -1.20 -0.53 -0.13
N ALA A 75 -2.02 -0.53 0.93
CA ALA A 75 -2.36 0.67 1.67
C ALA A 75 -1.11 1.34 2.25
N ARG A 76 -0.19 0.53 2.77
CA ARG A 76 1.07 1.01 3.34
C ARG A 76 2.02 1.60 2.30
N VAL A 77 2.19 0.94 1.15
CA VAL A 77 2.98 1.50 0.03
C VAL A 77 2.36 2.82 -0.44
N ASN A 78 1.04 2.84 -0.72
CA ASN A 78 0.38 4.06 -1.18
C ASN A 78 0.50 5.20 -0.16
N HIS A 79 0.37 4.92 1.15
CA HIS A 79 0.54 5.92 2.19
C HIS A 79 1.92 6.59 2.13
N HIS A 80 2.99 5.80 2.02
CA HIS A 80 4.36 6.33 1.98
C HIS A 80 4.72 6.97 0.63
N VAL A 81 4.14 6.50 -0.48
CA VAL A 81 4.33 7.17 -1.78
C VAL A 81 3.67 8.56 -1.77
N LEU A 82 2.47 8.70 -1.21
CA LEU A 82 1.81 9.99 -1.04
C LEU A 82 2.55 10.92 -0.06
N ALA A 83 3.26 10.36 0.91
CA ALA A 83 4.11 11.11 1.82
C ALA A 83 5.51 11.42 1.22
N GLU A 84 5.79 10.96 0.01
CA GLU A 84 7.09 11.10 -0.70
C GLU A 84 8.29 10.55 0.10
N ASP A 85 8.06 9.58 0.99
CA ASP A 85 9.09 8.99 1.83
C ASP A 85 9.72 7.76 1.15
N GLY A 86 10.78 7.96 0.39
CA GLY A 86 11.46 6.91 -0.37
C GLY A 86 12.05 5.78 0.49
N ASP A 87 12.40 6.05 1.76
CA ASP A 87 12.92 5.02 2.67
C ASP A 87 11.78 4.10 3.15
N GLU A 88 10.65 4.69 3.55
CA GLU A 88 9.49 3.93 3.99
C GLU A 88 8.74 3.23 2.83
N VAL A 89 8.74 3.82 1.63
CA VAL A 89 8.27 3.14 0.42
C VAL A 89 9.09 1.88 0.16
N PHE A 90 10.43 1.98 0.23
CA PHE A 90 11.29 0.82 0.04
C PHE A 90 11.04 -0.26 1.10
N ALA A 91 10.92 0.14 2.37
CA ALA A 91 10.61 -0.77 3.46
C ALA A 91 9.27 -1.51 3.27
N ALA A 92 8.21 -0.78 2.88
CA ALA A 92 6.89 -1.37 2.62
C ALA A 92 6.91 -2.32 1.41
N LEU A 93 7.69 -1.99 0.37
CA LEU A 93 7.90 -2.89 -0.77
C LEU A 93 8.64 -4.17 -0.37
N VAL A 94 9.68 -4.06 0.46
CA VAL A 94 10.39 -5.24 1.00
C VAL A 94 9.44 -6.16 1.74
N ASP A 95 8.56 -5.61 2.59
CA ASP A 95 7.55 -6.41 3.31
C ASP A 95 6.58 -7.12 2.36
N ALA A 96 6.09 -6.44 1.32
CA ALA A 96 5.23 -7.06 0.32
C ALA A 96 5.96 -8.19 -0.44
N PHE A 97 7.24 -8.01 -0.74
CA PHE A 97 8.05 -9.01 -1.42
C PHE A 97 8.35 -10.23 -0.54
N LEU A 98 8.52 -10.03 0.76
CA LEU A 98 8.70 -11.11 1.73
C LEU A 98 7.39 -11.88 2.00
N ALA A 99 6.27 -11.16 2.10
CA ALA A 99 4.97 -11.74 2.43
C ALA A 99 4.45 -12.69 1.34
N PHE A 100 4.56 -12.30 0.07
CA PHE A 100 3.92 -13.02 -1.02
C PHE A 100 4.83 -14.03 -1.73
N GLY A 101 6.15 -13.98 -1.53
CA GLY A 101 7.09 -14.94 -2.12
C GLY A 101 6.89 -15.09 -3.62
N ALA A 102 6.78 -16.31 -4.15
CA ALA A 102 6.53 -16.54 -5.58
C ALA A 102 5.07 -16.21 -6.01
N SER A 103 4.11 -16.24 -5.08
CA SER A 103 2.71 -15.89 -5.36
C SER A 103 2.57 -14.38 -5.46
N GLY A 104 1.77 -13.81 -6.37
CA GLY A 104 1.53 -12.36 -6.38
C GLY A 104 2.53 -11.49 -7.18
N THR A 105 3.22 -12.06 -8.18
CA THR A 105 4.11 -11.35 -9.11
C THR A 105 3.50 -10.07 -9.68
N GLY A 106 2.24 -10.15 -10.15
CA GLY A 106 1.55 -8.99 -10.72
C GLY A 106 1.29 -7.86 -9.72
N LEU A 107 1.11 -8.18 -8.43
CA LEU A 107 0.98 -7.19 -7.37
C LEU A 107 2.33 -6.51 -7.09
N ARG A 108 3.39 -7.31 -6.92
CA ARG A 108 4.75 -6.80 -6.68
C ARG A 108 5.23 -5.89 -7.80
N GLN A 109 5.06 -6.31 -9.04
CA GLN A 109 5.45 -5.51 -10.21
C GLN A 109 4.73 -4.16 -10.21
N ARG A 110 3.42 -4.17 -9.94
CA ARG A 110 2.61 -2.94 -9.89
C ARG A 110 3.05 -2.02 -8.75
N LEU A 111 3.24 -2.55 -7.54
CA LEU A 111 3.72 -1.77 -6.39
C LEU A 111 5.12 -1.20 -6.63
N LEU A 112 6.04 -2.00 -7.18
CA LEU A 112 7.38 -1.55 -7.52
C LEU A 112 7.35 -0.41 -8.53
N GLU A 113 6.53 -0.52 -9.57
CA GLU A 113 6.43 0.52 -10.59
C GLU A 113 5.92 1.84 -10.01
N GLY A 114 4.93 1.80 -9.10
CA GLY A 114 4.43 2.99 -8.41
C GLY A 114 5.47 3.66 -7.49
N GLY A 115 6.35 2.88 -6.85
CA GLY A 115 7.39 3.40 -5.96
C GLY A 115 8.75 3.67 -6.62
N ARG A 116 8.95 3.25 -7.88
CA ARG A 116 10.27 3.16 -8.54
C ARG A 116 11.04 4.48 -8.51
N ARG A 117 10.36 5.60 -8.77
CA ARG A 117 10.99 6.94 -8.80
C ARG A 117 11.49 7.40 -7.44
N LEU A 118 10.74 7.12 -6.37
CA LEU A 118 11.08 7.56 -5.01
C LEU A 118 12.23 6.75 -4.41
N ILE A 119 12.28 5.44 -4.68
CA ILE A 119 13.31 4.56 -4.09
C ILE A 119 14.65 4.60 -4.84
N GLY A 120 14.67 5.18 -6.05
CA GLY A 120 15.86 5.29 -6.88
C GLY A 120 16.28 3.99 -7.60
N PRO A 121 17.27 4.07 -8.51
CA PRO A 121 17.63 2.99 -9.42
C PRO A 121 18.30 1.79 -8.75
N GLN A 122 19.07 2.01 -7.67
CA GLN A 122 19.76 0.91 -6.98
C GLN A 122 18.77 0.00 -6.24
N ARG A 123 17.82 0.59 -5.50
CA ARG A 123 16.81 -0.15 -4.73
C ARG A 123 15.76 -0.79 -5.65
N SER A 124 15.31 -0.08 -6.68
CA SER A 124 14.39 -0.65 -7.67
C SER A 124 15.04 -1.79 -8.46
N GLY A 125 16.30 -1.65 -8.88
CA GLY A 125 17.03 -2.72 -9.56
C GLY A 125 17.24 -3.97 -8.70
N LEU A 126 17.35 -3.82 -7.38
CA LEU A 126 17.35 -4.96 -6.46
C LEU A 126 16.01 -5.70 -6.49
N LEU A 127 14.91 -4.97 -6.33
CA LEU A 127 13.57 -5.55 -6.29
C LEU A 127 13.16 -6.13 -7.65
N ASP A 128 13.58 -5.54 -8.77
CA ASP A 128 13.32 -6.05 -10.12
C ASP A 128 13.75 -7.52 -10.28
N ARG A 129 14.95 -7.86 -9.76
CA ARG A 129 15.47 -9.25 -9.81
C ARG A 129 14.65 -10.22 -8.98
N CYS A 130 13.83 -9.72 -8.07
CA CYS A 130 13.01 -10.50 -7.14
C CYS A 130 11.52 -10.41 -7.45
N VAL A 131 11.10 -9.77 -8.55
CA VAL A 131 9.67 -9.63 -8.88
C VAL A 131 9.01 -10.99 -9.08
N SER A 132 9.67 -11.93 -9.77
CA SER A 132 9.11 -13.27 -10.04
C SER A 132 9.13 -14.19 -8.83
N SER A 133 10.23 -14.21 -8.06
CA SER A 133 10.47 -15.13 -6.95
C SER A 133 10.05 -14.61 -5.58
N GLY A 134 9.83 -13.29 -5.45
CA GLY A 134 9.74 -12.60 -4.16
C GLY A 134 11.11 -12.47 -3.48
N LEU A 135 11.12 -11.86 -2.30
CA LEU A 135 12.30 -11.86 -1.43
C LEU A 135 12.27 -13.10 -0.54
N GLN A 136 13.43 -13.74 -0.40
CA GLN A 136 13.60 -14.80 0.59
C GLN A 136 14.11 -14.18 1.90
N PRO A 137 13.76 -14.73 3.07
CA PRO A 137 14.26 -14.22 4.35
C PRO A 137 15.79 -14.17 4.48
N LYS A 138 16.51 -14.94 3.66
CA LYS A 138 17.99 -14.99 3.62
C LYS A 138 18.61 -14.11 2.53
N THR A 139 17.79 -13.47 1.69
CA THR A 139 18.30 -12.59 0.63
C THR A 139 18.99 -11.39 1.27
N PRO A 140 20.25 -11.07 0.91
CA PRO A 140 20.90 -9.87 1.41
C PRO A 140 20.30 -8.63 0.74
N PHE A 141 19.89 -7.65 1.53
CA PHE A 141 19.45 -6.34 1.07
C PHE A 141 19.87 -5.25 2.06
N PRO A 142 19.91 -3.97 1.63
CA PRO A 142 20.25 -2.85 2.51
C PRO A 142 19.35 -2.80 3.75
N HIS A 143 19.89 -2.33 4.88
CA HIS A 143 19.10 -2.19 6.09
C HIS A 143 17.88 -1.28 5.86
N CYS A 144 16.69 -1.78 6.22
CA CYS A 144 15.41 -1.09 6.06
C CYS A 144 14.75 -0.92 7.43
N ARG A 145 14.95 0.23 8.09
CA ARG A 145 14.41 0.46 9.45
C ARG A 145 12.88 0.39 9.53
N GLY A 146 12.20 0.82 8.47
CA GLY A 146 10.73 0.74 8.39
C GLY A 146 10.18 -0.66 8.12
N SER A 147 11.00 -1.64 7.70
CA SER A 147 10.46 -2.95 7.30
C SER A 147 10.00 -3.72 8.53
N VAL A 148 8.77 -4.23 8.47
CA VAL A 148 8.10 -4.94 9.56
C VAL A 148 8.43 -6.43 9.53
N LEU A 149 8.67 -6.99 8.34
CA LEU A 149 8.89 -8.42 8.12
C LEU A 149 10.36 -8.78 7.90
N SER A 150 11.23 -7.80 7.63
CA SER A 150 12.68 -8.03 7.58
C SER A 150 13.21 -8.37 8.97
N ARG A 151 14.05 -9.41 9.07
CA ARG A 151 14.68 -9.83 10.33
C ARG A 151 15.83 -8.90 10.77
N GLY A 152 15.95 -7.72 10.17
CA GLY A 152 17.06 -6.79 10.43
C GLY A 152 18.41 -7.34 9.97
N VAL A 153 19.50 -6.71 10.43
CA VAL A 153 20.86 -7.21 10.16
C VAL A 153 21.13 -8.39 11.08
N THR A 154 21.02 -9.62 10.55
CA THR A 154 21.60 -10.79 11.19
C THR A 154 23.03 -10.95 10.66
N GLY A 155 24.02 -10.57 11.46
CA GLY A 155 25.41 -10.84 11.12
C GLY A 155 25.63 -12.36 11.02
N SER A 156 26.14 -12.83 9.88
CA SER A 156 26.73 -14.16 9.82
C SER A 156 28.16 -14.04 10.34
N THR A 157 28.52 -14.81 11.37
CA THR A 157 29.90 -14.92 11.85
C THR A 157 30.73 -15.86 10.96
N ASP A 158 30.46 -15.89 9.65
CA ASP A 158 31.34 -16.58 8.71
C ASP A 158 32.63 -15.77 8.62
N LEU A 159 33.59 -16.14 9.46
CA LEU A 159 34.92 -15.58 9.49
C LEU A 159 35.52 -15.69 8.09
N VAL A 160 35.89 -14.54 7.52
CA VAL A 160 36.73 -14.47 6.32
C VAL A 160 38.01 -15.25 6.63
N ARG A 161 38.17 -16.45 6.05
CA ARG A 161 39.48 -17.09 6.01
C ARG A 161 40.37 -16.20 5.15
N VAL A 162 41.24 -15.43 5.80
CA VAL A 162 42.39 -14.84 5.13
C VAL A 162 43.18 -16.03 4.56
N ALA A 163 43.22 -16.14 3.24
CA ALA A 163 44.12 -17.08 2.60
C ALA A 163 45.54 -16.68 3.03
N GLY A 164 46.14 -17.48 3.91
CA GLY A 164 47.54 -17.34 4.28
C GLY A 164 48.37 -17.44 3.01
N GLY A 165 49.05 -16.34 2.67
CA GLY A 165 50.11 -16.35 1.68
C GLY A 165 51.23 -17.26 2.18
N ALA A 166 51.52 -18.29 1.38
CA ALA A 166 52.71 -19.10 1.49
C ALA A 166 53.93 -18.35 0.92
#